data_AF-A0A2H9MCY7-F1
#
_entry.id   AF-A0A2H9MCY7-F1
#
_cell.length_a   1.000
_cell.length_b   1.000
_cell.length_c   1.000
_cell.angle_alpha   90.00
_cell.angle_beta   90.00
_cell.angle_gamma   90.00
#
_symmetry.space_group_name_H-M   'P 1'
#
loop_
_entity.id
_entity.type
_entity.pdbx_description
1 polymer ?
#
loop_
_entity_poly.entity_id
_entity_poly.type
_entity_poly.pdbx_seq_one_letter_code
_entity_poly.pdbx_strand_id
1 'polypeptide(L)'
;MGIDKFDIIFLLGRPAAGKSEIIDFLLKLSDEERRKNFFMGKIDEIDDFPMLWTWYEEDDILANKLHKPRLHITEDGYFINTYLWNLLIERINLEYEKHKRDIPNYLSEYTALVEFSRGAE
;
A
#
# COMPACT_ATOMS: atom_id res chain seq x y z
N MET A 1 -9.56 23.30 17.99
CA MET A 1 -8.64 22.20 18.32
C MET A 1 -7.71 22.01 17.15
N GLY A 2 -6.40 21.99 17.37
CA GLY A 2 -5.44 21.65 16.30
C GLY A 2 -5.57 20.18 15.92
N ILE A 3 -5.13 19.84 14.72
CA ILE A 3 -4.97 18.44 14.30
C ILE A 3 -3.88 17.84 15.19
N ASP A 4 -4.20 16.76 15.90
CA ASP A 4 -3.22 16.02 16.72
C ASP A 4 -2.44 15.01 15.87
N LYS A 5 -3.17 14.24 15.03
CA LYS A 5 -2.58 13.39 14.00
C LYS A 5 -3.52 13.21 12.80
N PHE A 6 -2.97 12.80 11.67
CA PHE A 6 -3.72 12.24 10.55
C PHE A 6 -3.98 10.75 10.77
N ASP A 7 -5.16 10.27 10.40
CA ASP A 7 -5.49 8.83 10.49
C ASP A 7 -4.91 8.05 9.32
N ILE A 8 -4.88 8.65 8.12
CA ILE A 8 -4.43 8.04 6.87
C ILE A 8 -3.63 9.07 6.08
N ILE A 9 -2.49 8.63 5.53
CA ILE A 9 -1.67 9.38 4.58
C ILE A 9 -1.41 8.48 3.38
N PHE A 10 -1.64 9.00 2.17
CA PHE A 10 -1.29 8.32 0.93
C PHE A 10 0.06 8.82 0.43
N LEU A 11 1.01 7.90 0.23
CA LEU A 11 2.29 8.19 -0.40
C LEU A 11 2.27 7.70 -1.85
N LEU A 12 1.99 8.63 -2.76
CA LEU A 12 1.86 8.35 -4.19
C LEU A 12 3.11 8.78 -4.95
N GLY A 13 3.50 8.00 -5.94
CA GLY A 13 4.63 8.31 -6.80
C GLY A 13 5.00 7.17 -7.73
N ARG A 14 5.71 7.48 -8.81
CA ARG A 14 6.21 6.48 -9.77
C ARG A 14 7.13 5.46 -9.09
N PRO A 15 7.36 4.29 -9.70
CA PRO A 15 8.45 3.41 -9.30
C PRO A 15 9.77 4.17 -9.19
N ALA A 16 10.55 3.88 -8.14
CA ALA A 16 11.82 4.55 -7.82
C ALA A 16 11.74 6.09 -7.64
N ALA A 17 10.59 6.63 -7.24
CA ALA A 17 10.43 8.07 -6.95
C ALA A 17 10.97 8.52 -5.58
N GLY A 18 11.59 7.62 -4.79
CA GLY A 18 12.12 7.96 -3.48
C GLY A 18 11.14 7.77 -2.31
N LYS A 19 10.05 7.02 -2.51
CA LYS A 19 8.98 6.86 -1.51
C LYS A 19 9.49 6.09 -0.29
N SER A 20 10.18 4.98 -0.51
CA SER A 20 10.75 4.14 0.55
C SER A 20 11.76 4.89 1.41
N GLU A 21 12.49 5.86 0.86
CA GLU A 21 13.42 6.73 1.59
C GLU A 21 12.69 7.70 2.52
N ILE A 22 11.51 8.19 2.12
CA ILE A 22 10.64 9.00 2.99
C ILE A 22 10.10 8.13 4.12
N ILE A 23 9.65 6.91 3.82
CA ILE A 23 9.14 5.96 4.82
C ILE A 23 10.25 5.62 5.83
N ASP A 24 11.44 5.27 5.36
CA ASP A 24 12.61 4.96 6.22
C ASP A 24 12.99 6.14 7.12
N PHE A 25 13.00 7.37 6.58
CA PHE A 25 13.21 8.57 7.38
C PHE A 25 12.16 8.71 8.49
N LEU A 26 10.87 8.57 8.15
CA LEU A 26 9.76 8.71 9.09
C LEU A 26 9.76 7.60 10.17
N LEU A 27 10.17 6.37 9.81
CA LEU A 27 10.28 5.24 10.73
C LEU A 27 11.41 5.41 11.74
N LYS A 28 12.48 6.13 11.40
CA LYS A 28 13.63 6.40 12.28
C LYS A 28 13.38 7.50 13.31
N LEU A 29 12.36 8.35 13.11
CA LEU A 29 11.98 9.37 14.09
C LEU A 29 11.33 8.75 15.31
N SER A 30 11.52 9.37 16.47
CA SER A 30 10.74 9.02 17.67
C SER A 30 9.25 9.36 17.49
N ASP A 31 8.37 8.69 18.23
CA ASP A 31 6.93 8.99 18.22
C ASP A 31 6.64 10.46 18.54
N GLU A 32 7.40 11.06 19.47
CA GLU A 32 7.24 12.48 19.84
C GLU A 32 7.61 13.41 18.68
N GLU A 33 8.76 13.20 18.04
CA GLU A 33 9.20 14.00 16.90
C GLU A 33 8.26 13.87 15.70
N ARG A 34 7.82 12.64 15.43
CA ARG A 34 6.90 12.33 14.33
C ARG A 34 5.53 12.99 14.55
N ARG A 35 4.99 12.92 15.77
CA ARG A 35 3.71 13.55 16.11
C ARG A 35 3.79 15.08 16.08
N LYS A 36 4.87 15.65 16.62
CA LYS A 36 5.06 17.11 16.69
C LYS A 36 5.28 17.75 15.31
N ASN A 37 6.11 17.14 14.46
CA ASN A 37 6.56 17.77 13.22
C ASN A 37 5.74 17.33 11.99
N PHE A 38 5.13 16.15 12.03
CA PHE A 38 4.43 15.56 10.88
C PHE A 38 2.96 15.22 11.17
N PHE A 39 2.49 15.37 12.41
CA PHE A 39 1.13 14.99 12.81
C PHE A 39 0.85 13.52 12.49
N MET A 40 1.83 12.65 12.75
CA MET A 40 1.72 11.21 12.53
C MET A 40 1.90 10.46 13.85
N GLY A 41 1.08 9.43 14.06
CA GLY A 41 1.22 8.49 15.17
C GLY A 41 2.30 7.44 14.90
N LYS A 42 2.16 6.27 15.52
CA LYS A 42 2.90 5.07 15.10
C LYS A 42 2.54 4.76 13.64
N ILE A 43 3.52 4.35 12.84
CA ILE A 43 3.28 4.07 11.43
C ILE A 43 2.77 2.64 11.28
N ASP A 44 1.65 2.50 10.60
CA ASP A 44 1.17 1.23 10.05
C ASP A 44 1.22 1.33 8.53
N GLU A 45 2.09 0.57 7.90
CA GLU A 45 2.34 0.63 6.46
C GLU A 45 1.42 -0.34 5.71
N ILE A 46 0.73 0.15 4.68
CA ILE A 46 -0.08 -0.67 3.78
C ILE A 46 0.49 -0.49 2.37
N ASP A 47 1.24 -1.49 1.93
CA ASP A 47 1.94 -1.53 0.64
C ASP A 47 1.16 -2.36 -0.39
N ASP A 48 0.92 -1.78 -1.56
CA ASP A 48 0.25 -2.47 -2.67
C ASP A 48 1.18 -3.45 -3.40
N PHE A 49 2.50 -3.31 -3.27
CA PHE A 49 3.47 -4.11 -4.00
C PHE A 49 3.33 -5.62 -3.74
N PRO A 50 3.22 -6.14 -2.50
CA PRO A 50 2.98 -7.56 -2.27
C PRO A 50 1.66 -8.05 -2.88
N MET A 51 0.61 -7.22 -2.84
CA MET A 51 -0.70 -7.55 -3.39
C MET A 51 -0.66 -7.66 -4.92
N LEU A 52 0.04 -6.71 -5.56
CA LEU A 52 0.26 -6.64 -6.99
C LEU A 52 1.18 -7.75 -7.46
N TRP A 53 2.31 -7.96 -6.79
CA TRP A 53 3.31 -8.97 -7.11
C TRP A 53 2.73 -10.39 -7.06
N THR A 54 1.82 -10.65 -6.11
CA THR A 54 1.06 -11.90 -6.06
C THR A 54 0.33 -12.15 -7.39
N TRP A 55 -0.30 -11.14 -8.00
CA TRP A 55 -0.97 -11.30 -9.30
C TRP A 55 0.00 -11.60 -10.44
N TYR A 56 1.20 -11.00 -10.43
CA TYR A 56 2.26 -11.35 -11.38
C TYR A 56 2.70 -12.82 -11.26
N GLU A 57 2.94 -13.27 -10.03
CA GLU A 57 3.36 -14.65 -9.76
C GLU A 57 2.26 -15.67 -10.12
N GLU A 58 1.01 -15.39 -9.75
CA GLU A 58 -0.14 -16.24 -10.10
C GLU A 58 -0.32 -16.37 -11.61
N ASP A 59 -0.23 -15.27 -12.36
CA ASP A 59 -0.37 -15.30 -13.80
C ASP A 59 0.80 -15.96 -14.52
N ASP A 60 2.03 -15.83 -14.00
CA ASP A 60 3.17 -16.60 -14.48
C ASP A 60 2.95 -18.11 -14.27
N ILE A 61 2.50 -18.51 -13.09
CA ILE A 61 2.17 -19.91 -12.78
C ILE A 61 1.06 -20.41 -13.71
N LEU A 62 -0.02 -19.64 -13.90
CA LEU A 62 -1.13 -20.01 -14.77
C LEU A 62 -0.66 -20.24 -16.21
N ALA A 63 0.07 -19.29 -16.79
CA ALA A 63 0.51 -19.37 -18.18
C ALA A 63 1.58 -20.44 -18.38
N ASN A 64 2.62 -20.45 -17.54
CA ASN A 64 3.85 -21.19 -17.80
C ASN A 64 3.91 -22.56 -17.14
N LYS A 65 3.15 -22.80 -16.06
CA LYS A 65 3.11 -24.10 -15.36
C LYS A 65 1.80 -24.85 -15.55
N LEU A 66 0.68 -24.14 -15.58
CA LEU A 66 -0.66 -24.76 -15.64
C LEU A 66 -1.28 -24.72 -17.05
N HIS A 67 -0.67 -23.97 -17.98
CA HIS A 67 -1.15 -23.77 -19.33
C HIS A 67 -2.62 -23.29 -19.36
N LYS A 68 -2.93 -22.33 -18.49
CA LYS A 68 -4.22 -21.64 -18.39
C LYS A 68 -4.08 -20.17 -18.76
N PRO A 69 -5.17 -19.51 -19.19
CA PRO A 69 -5.16 -18.06 -19.39
C PRO A 69 -4.79 -17.32 -18.12
N ARG A 70 -4.06 -16.21 -18.28
CA ARG A 70 -3.83 -15.22 -17.22
C ARG A 70 -5.16 -14.57 -16.80
N LEU A 71 -5.22 -14.11 -15.55
CA LEU A 71 -6.40 -13.51 -14.93
C LEU A 71 -6.27 -12.00 -14.76
N HIS A 72 -5.07 -11.48 -14.45
CA HIS A 72 -4.90 -10.10 -14.02
C HIS A 72 -4.05 -9.27 -15.00
N ILE A 73 -2.96 -9.84 -15.50
CA ILE A 73 -1.89 -9.13 -16.19
C ILE A 73 -1.63 -9.76 -17.56
N THR A 74 -1.38 -8.93 -18.55
CA THR A 74 -0.92 -9.32 -19.88
C THR A 74 0.53 -9.83 -19.82
N GLU A 75 1.00 -10.43 -20.90
CA GLU A 75 2.39 -10.93 -20.96
C GLU A 75 3.44 -9.79 -20.86
N ASP A 76 3.08 -8.58 -21.30
CA ASP A 76 3.90 -7.38 -21.25
C ASP A 76 3.76 -6.58 -19.94
N GLY A 77 3.01 -7.09 -18.95
CA GLY A 77 2.99 -6.52 -17.60
C GLY A 77 1.91 -5.46 -17.34
N TYR A 78 0.88 -5.36 -18.18
CA TYR A 78 -0.23 -4.43 -17.96
C TYR A 78 -1.47 -5.15 -17.45
N PHE A 79 -2.35 -4.44 -16.75
CA PHE A 79 -3.63 -5.04 -16.37
C PHE A 79 -4.49 -5.35 -17.60
N ILE A 80 -5.00 -6.57 -17.66
CA ILE A 80 -5.89 -7.03 -18.74
C ILE A 80 -7.16 -6.17 -18.81
N ASN A 81 -7.64 -5.70 -17.65
CA ASN A 81 -8.78 -4.80 -17.55
C ASN A 81 -8.50 -3.66 -16.57
N THR A 82 -8.98 -2.46 -16.91
CA THR A 82 -8.79 -1.26 -16.08
C THR A 82 -9.45 -1.36 -14.70
N TYR A 83 -10.52 -2.16 -14.55
CA TYR A 83 -11.18 -2.36 -13.25
C TYR A 83 -10.29 -3.08 -12.22
N LEU A 84 -9.21 -3.73 -12.65
CA LEU A 84 -8.27 -4.39 -11.73
C LEU A 84 -7.55 -3.39 -10.84
N TRP A 85 -7.39 -2.13 -11.28
CA TRP A 85 -6.96 -1.06 -10.40
C TRP A 85 -7.94 -0.80 -9.26
N ASN A 86 -9.25 -0.81 -9.55
CA ASN A 86 -10.27 -0.64 -8.52
C ASN A 86 -10.30 -1.86 -7.58
N LEU A 87 -10.12 -3.07 -8.11
CA LEU A 87 -10.01 -4.27 -7.29
C LEU A 87 -8.80 -4.19 -6.35
N LEU A 88 -7.66 -3.70 -6.81
CA LEU A 88 -6.47 -3.51 -5.97
C LEU A 88 -6.73 -2.51 -4.84
N ILE A 89 -7.40 -1.38 -5.15
CA ILE A 89 -7.82 -0.39 -4.15
C ILE A 89 -8.75 -1.02 -3.11
N GLU A 90 -9.73 -1.83 -3.53
CA GLU A 90 -10.60 -2.52 -2.57
C GLU A 90 -9.85 -3.53 -1.70
N ARG A 91 -8.79 -4.18 -2.22
CA ARG A 91 -7.93 -5.03 -1.40
C ARG A 91 -7.15 -4.24 -0.34
N ILE A 92 -6.68 -3.05 -0.67
CA ILE A 92 -6.04 -2.12 0.29
C ILE A 92 -7.04 -1.72 1.38
N ASN A 93 -8.28 -1.39 1.00
CA ASN A 93 -9.35 -1.09 1.97
C ASN A 93 -9.59 -2.26 2.92
N LEU A 94 -9.62 -3.49 2.40
CA LEU A 94 -9.77 -4.69 3.23
C LEU A 94 -8.62 -4.85 4.23
N GLU A 95 -7.39 -4.55 3.82
CA GLU A 95 -6.23 -4.63 4.72
C GLU A 95 -6.30 -3.58 5.82
N TYR A 96 -6.63 -2.34 5.48
CA TYR A 96 -6.88 -1.27 6.44
C TYR A 96 -7.95 -1.66 7.48
N GLU A 97 -9.08 -2.23 7.04
CA GLU A 97 -10.14 -2.66 7.96
C GLU A 97 -9.71 -3.85 8.83
N LYS A 98 -8.84 -4.75 8.36
CA LYS A 98 -8.25 -5.80 9.22
C LYS A 98 -7.35 -5.17 10.28
N HIS A 99 -6.44 -4.27 9.89
CA HIS A 99 -5.53 -3.61 10.82
C HIS A 99 -6.28 -2.83 11.90
N LYS A 100 -7.28 -2.04 11.50
CA LYS A 100 -8.15 -1.30 12.41
C LYS A 100 -8.90 -2.21 13.40
N ARG A 101 -9.26 -3.43 12.99
CA ARG A 101 -9.94 -4.42 13.84
C ARG A 101 -8.96 -5.14 14.77
N ASP A 102 -7.79 -5.51 14.27
CA ASP A 102 -6.88 -6.46 14.93
C ASP A 102 -5.78 -5.78 15.76
N ILE A 103 -5.46 -4.51 15.47
CA ILE A 103 -4.48 -3.71 16.22
C ILE A 103 -5.19 -2.90 17.31
N PRO A 104 -4.86 -3.10 18.60
CA PRO A 104 -5.45 -2.33 19.68
C PRO A 104 -5.16 -0.83 19.55
N ASN A 105 -6.12 0.02 19.92
CA ASN A 105 -6.00 1.48 19.91
C ASN A 105 -5.60 2.07 18.54
N TYR A 106 -5.86 1.36 17.43
CA TYR A 106 -5.40 1.73 16.10
C TYR A 106 -5.69 3.18 15.74
N LEU A 107 -6.97 3.59 15.81
CA LEU A 107 -7.39 4.94 15.44
C LEU A 107 -6.82 6.03 16.37
N SER A 108 -6.43 5.72 17.60
CA SER A 108 -5.87 6.71 18.53
C SER A 108 -4.35 6.79 18.49
N GLU A 109 -3.66 5.70 18.16
CA GLU A 109 -2.19 5.61 18.23
C GLU A 109 -1.50 5.61 16.87
N TYR A 110 -2.16 5.13 15.82
CA TYR A 110 -1.53 4.87 14.53
C TYR A 110 -1.96 5.88 13.46
N THR A 111 -1.08 6.05 12.48
CA THR A 111 -1.37 6.66 11.19
C THR A 111 -1.10 5.59 10.14
N ALA A 112 -2.12 5.26 9.35
CA ALA A 112 -1.94 4.39 8.20
C ALA A 112 -1.18 5.14 7.11
N LEU A 113 -0.05 4.59 6.68
CA LEU A 113 0.72 5.09 5.56
C LEU A 113 0.51 4.14 4.38
N VAL A 114 -0.32 4.57 3.43
CA VAL A 114 -0.68 3.77 2.27
C VAL A 114 0.27 4.10 1.13
N GLU A 115 1.15 3.15 0.81
CA GLU A 115 1.99 3.22 -0.38
C GLU A 115 1.21 2.63 -1.56
N PHE A 116 1.12 3.41 -2.65
CA PHE A 116 0.47 2.96 -3.87
C PHE A 116 1.35 3.28 -5.08
N SER A 117 1.87 2.24 -5.71
CA SER A 117 2.75 2.34 -6.86
C SER A 117 1.98 2.13 -8.16
N ARG A 118 1.49 3.22 -8.74
CA ARG A 118 1.02 3.19 -10.15
C ARG A 118 2.20 3.10 -11.11
N GLY A 119 2.24 2.02 -11.89
CA GLY A 119 3.06 1.90 -13.09
C GLY A 119 2.64 2.89 -14.18
N ALA A 120 3.36 2.90 -15.32
CA ALA A 120 2.95 3.69 -16.48
C ALA A 120 1.64 3.14 -17.06
N GLU A 121 0.71 4.04 -17.36
CA GLU A 121 -0.43 3.77 -18.26
C GLU A 121 0.02 3.78 -19.73
#